data_AF-A0A1Y2NS53-F1
#
_entry.id   AF-A0A1Y2NS53-F1
#
_cell.length_a   1.000
_cell.length_b   1.000
_cell.length_c   1.000
_cell.angle_alpha   90.00
_cell.angle_beta   90.00
_cell.angle_gamma   90.00
#
_symmetry.space_group_name_H-M   'P 1'
#
loop_
_entity.id
_entity.type
_entity.pdbx_description
1 polymer ?
#
loop_
_entity_poly.entity_id
_entity_poly.type
_entity_poly.pdbx_seq_one_letter_code
_entity_poly.pdbx_strand_id
1 'polypeptide(L)'
;MATGRTHRPATRSRGIPEATVARLPLYLRALTALSERSVPTVSSEELAAAAGVNSAKLRKDFSYLGSYGTRGVGYDVEYLVYQISRELGLTQDWPIVMVGIGNLGAALANYGGFASRGFRVAALIDADPSMVGKPVAGIPVQFIDDLERIIEDNGVSIGVIATPAGAAQQVCDRLVAAGVTSILNFAPTVLSVPDGVDVRKVDLSIELQILAFHEQRKAGDEAGAVLPDAAAVRAAAAAASAAAPATAAPTAVDAGADAGTAAAAGTGAGTGTGAGTGAGRKGPDGDVPAVMPA
;
A
#
# COMPACT_ATOMS: atom_id res chain seq x y z
N MET A 1 24.02 -28.13 -48.04
CA MET A 1 23.28 -29.33 -47.61
C MET A 1 24.09 -30.06 -46.55
N ALA A 2 23.79 -29.83 -45.27
CA ALA A 2 23.97 -30.76 -44.14
C ALA A 2 23.68 -29.96 -42.86
N THR A 3 22.56 -30.33 -42.25
CA THR A 3 21.82 -29.75 -41.13
C THR A 3 22.64 -29.51 -39.85
N GLY A 4 22.47 -28.31 -39.28
CA GLY A 4 22.90 -28.00 -37.91
C GLY A 4 22.12 -28.80 -36.88
N ARG A 5 22.83 -29.42 -35.93
CA ARG A 5 22.28 -29.82 -34.65
C ARG A 5 22.28 -28.59 -33.75
N THR A 6 21.16 -27.90 -33.68
CA THR A 6 20.89 -26.98 -32.57
C THR A 6 20.67 -27.83 -31.33
N HIS A 7 21.59 -27.72 -30.38
CA HIS A 7 21.41 -28.23 -29.03
C HIS A 7 20.23 -27.47 -28.41
N ARG A 8 19.07 -28.12 -28.34
CA ARG A 8 17.88 -27.60 -27.65
C ARG A 8 18.11 -27.78 -26.15
N PRO A 9 18.19 -26.72 -25.33
CA PRO A 9 18.17 -26.89 -23.88
C PRO A 9 16.83 -27.50 -23.50
N ALA A 10 16.90 -28.59 -22.73
CA ALA A 10 15.74 -29.31 -22.23
C ALA A 10 15.02 -28.49 -21.15
N THR A 11 13.69 -28.70 -21.10
CA THR A 11 12.72 -28.32 -20.05
C THR A 11 12.49 -26.83 -19.80
N ARG A 12 11.43 -26.29 -20.43
CA ARG A 12 10.66 -25.17 -19.86
C ARG A 12 9.99 -25.68 -18.59
N SER A 13 10.45 -25.23 -17.42
CA SER A 13 9.63 -25.29 -16.22
C SER A 13 8.31 -24.56 -16.50
N ARG A 14 7.17 -25.12 -16.11
CA ARG A 14 5.94 -24.33 -16.03
C ARG A 14 6.19 -23.32 -14.91
N GLY A 15 6.59 -22.10 -15.26
CA GLY A 15 6.87 -21.03 -14.31
C GLY A 15 5.68 -20.83 -13.36
N ILE A 16 5.99 -20.44 -12.11
CA ILE A 16 4.98 -20.10 -11.11
C ILE A 16 4.16 -18.92 -11.66
N PRO A 17 2.81 -19.00 -11.69
CA PRO A 17 2.00 -17.89 -12.16
C PRO A 17 2.26 -16.61 -11.35
N GLU A 18 2.28 -15.46 -12.02
CA GLU A 18 2.53 -14.16 -11.36
C GLU A 18 1.54 -13.88 -10.22
N ALA A 19 0.27 -14.25 -10.41
CA ALA A 19 -0.75 -14.15 -9.36
C ALA A 19 -0.40 -14.99 -8.12
N THR A 20 0.28 -16.13 -8.29
CA THR A 20 0.78 -16.95 -7.19
C THR A 20 1.97 -16.28 -6.52
N VAL A 21 2.94 -15.76 -7.29
CA VAL A 21 4.09 -14.98 -6.76
C VAL A 21 3.63 -13.82 -5.89
N ALA A 22 2.59 -13.09 -6.30
CA ALA A 22 2.01 -12.00 -5.52
C ALA A 22 1.40 -12.45 -4.16
N ARG A 23 1.00 -13.73 -4.03
CA ARG A 23 0.42 -14.29 -2.79
C ARG A 23 1.44 -14.98 -1.89
N LEU A 24 2.56 -15.47 -2.43
CA LEU A 24 3.60 -16.15 -1.65
C LEU A 24 4.06 -15.37 -0.41
N PRO A 25 4.26 -14.02 -0.45
CA PRO A 25 4.62 -13.26 0.74
C PRO A 25 3.58 -13.33 1.87
N LEU A 26 2.29 -13.46 1.53
CA LEU A 26 1.21 -13.61 2.52
C LEU A 26 1.31 -14.96 3.24
N TYR A 27 1.60 -16.03 2.48
CA TYR A 27 1.82 -17.37 3.03
C TYR A 27 3.06 -17.40 3.91
N LEU A 28 4.16 -16.80 3.45
CA LEU A 28 5.39 -16.72 4.22
C LEU A 28 5.15 -15.99 5.55
N ARG A 29 4.44 -14.86 5.54
CA ARG A 29 4.10 -14.14 6.78
C ARG A 29 3.35 -15.02 7.79
N ALA A 30 2.33 -15.76 7.32
CA ALA A 30 1.55 -16.65 8.19
C ALA A 30 2.41 -17.81 8.73
N LEU A 31 3.26 -18.40 7.88
CA LEU A 31 4.17 -19.48 8.26
C LEU A 31 5.25 -19.02 9.24
N THR A 32 5.83 -17.84 9.06
CA THR A 32 6.79 -17.26 10.02
C THR A 32 6.16 -17.12 11.40
N ALA A 33 4.93 -16.60 11.49
CA ALA A 33 4.21 -16.48 12.76
C ALA A 33 3.86 -17.84 13.40
N LEU A 34 3.71 -18.91 12.60
CA LEU A 34 3.55 -20.28 13.10
C LEU A 34 4.89 -20.85 13.61
N SER A 35 5.97 -20.60 12.88
CA SER A 35 7.33 -21.02 13.23
C SER A 35 7.82 -20.36 14.52
N GLU A 36 7.58 -19.06 14.70
CA GLU A 36 7.89 -18.33 15.95
C GLU A 36 7.18 -18.91 17.18
N ARG A 37 6.02 -19.55 16.97
CA ARG A 37 5.27 -20.27 18.01
C ARG A 37 5.63 -21.75 18.12
N SER A 38 6.69 -22.18 17.42
CA SER A 38 7.16 -23.57 17.38
C SER A 38 6.08 -24.57 16.94
N VAL A 39 5.18 -24.15 16.04
CA VAL A 39 4.18 -25.05 15.45
C VAL A 39 4.87 -25.89 14.36
N PRO A 40 4.95 -27.23 14.50
CA PRO A 40 5.71 -28.06 13.55
C PRO A 40 4.96 -28.26 12.23
N THR A 41 3.64 -28.44 12.30
CA THR A 41 2.80 -28.73 11.13
C THR A 41 1.53 -27.89 11.13
N VAL A 42 1.06 -27.51 9.94
CA VAL A 42 -0.19 -26.74 9.77
C VAL A 42 -1.04 -27.34 8.65
N SER A 43 -2.36 -27.37 8.85
CA SER A 43 -3.28 -27.79 7.79
C SER A 43 -3.43 -26.71 6.71
N SER A 44 -3.88 -27.09 5.51
CA SER A 44 -4.20 -26.13 4.44
C SER A 44 -5.33 -25.17 4.79
N GLU A 45 -6.22 -25.54 5.70
CA GLU A 45 -7.37 -24.72 6.09
C GLU A 45 -6.94 -23.67 7.11
N GLU A 46 -6.20 -24.07 8.15
CA GLU A 46 -5.63 -23.15 9.13
C GLU A 46 -4.67 -22.15 8.47
N LEU A 47 -3.78 -22.63 7.59
CA LEU A 47 -2.83 -21.74 6.91
C LEU A 47 -3.54 -20.77 5.95
N ALA A 48 -4.58 -21.24 5.25
CA ALA A 48 -5.36 -20.37 4.37
C ALA A 48 -6.12 -19.30 5.15
N ALA A 49 -6.69 -19.67 6.30
CA ALA A 49 -7.34 -18.72 7.20
C ALA A 49 -6.34 -17.67 7.73
N ALA A 50 -5.16 -18.10 8.19
CA ALA A 50 -4.11 -17.21 8.68
C ALA A 50 -3.56 -16.27 7.59
N ALA A 51 -3.50 -16.74 6.33
CA ALA A 51 -3.07 -15.94 5.19
C ALA A 51 -4.20 -15.12 4.54
N GLY A 52 -5.45 -15.27 4.97
CA GLY A 52 -6.61 -14.56 4.41
C GLY A 52 -6.98 -15.01 2.98
N VAL A 53 -6.76 -16.29 2.63
CA VAL A 53 -7.08 -16.85 1.31
C VAL A 53 -8.01 -18.05 1.40
N ASN A 54 -8.53 -18.49 0.26
CA ASN A 54 -9.27 -19.75 0.15
C ASN A 54 -8.30 -20.96 0.14
N SER A 55 -8.60 -22.02 0.90
CA SER A 55 -7.76 -23.22 1.02
C SER A 55 -7.54 -23.96 -0.30
N ALA A 56 -8.52 -23.98 -1.21
CA ALA A 56 -8.36 -24.55 -2.55
C ALA A 56 -7.37 -23.75 -3.40
N LYS A 57 -7.38 -22.41 -3.29
CA LYS A 57 -6.38 -21.55 -3.95
C LYS A 57 -4.99 -21.81 -3.39
N LEU A 58 -4.85 -21.89 -2.06
CA LEU A 58 -3.57 -22.18 -1.40
C LEU A 58 -2.99 -23.52 -1.88
N ARG A 59 -3.79 -24.60 -1.88
CA ARG A 59 -3.34 -25.92 -2.35
C ARG A 59 -2.89 -25.87 -3.81
N LYS A 60 -3.60 -25.12 -4.66
CA LYS A 60 -3.23 -24.92 -6.06
C LYS A 60 -1.91 -24.14 -6.17
N ASP A 61 -1.73 -23.08 -5.40
CA ASP A 61 -0.51 -22.28 -5.39
C ASP A 61 0.70 -23.10 -4.97
N PHE A 62 0.57 -23.88 -3.90
CA PHE A 62 1.65 -24.74 -3.43
C PHE A 62 1.97 -25.87 -4.41
N SER A 63 1.00 -26.35 -5.19
CA SER A 63 1.27 -27.36 -6.23
C SER A 63 2.24 -26.89 -7.32
N TYR A 64 2.40 -25.58 -7.52
CA TYR A 64 3.41 -25.01 -8.43
C TYR A 64 4.82 -25.00 -7.81
N LEU A 65 4.91 -24.91 -6.48
CA LEU A 65 6.18 -24.94 -5.76
C LEU A 65 6.69 -26.37 -5.56
N GLY A 66 5.78 -27.34 -5.42
CA GLY A 66 6.08 -28.76 -5.24
C GLY A 66 5.05 -29.48 -4.39
N SER A 67 5.29 -30.76 -4.09
CA SER A 67 4.44 -31.54 -3.19
C SER A 67 4.97 -31.46 -1.75
N TYR A 68 4.49 -30.47 -0.99
CA TYR A 68 5.00 -30.18 0.36
C TYR A 68 4.05 -30.52 1.50
N GLY A 69 2.91 -31.13 1.17
CA GLY A 69 1.91 -31.56 2.15
C GLY A 69 1.75 -33.07 2.14
N THR A 70 1.63 -33.65 3.33
CA THR A 70 1.25 -35.06 3.50
C THR A 70 -0.23 -35.14 3.83
N ARG A 71 -1.00 -35.93 3.08
CA ARG A 71 -2.43 -36.13 3.34
C ARG A 71 -2.62 -36.63 4.78
N GLY A 72 -3.47 -35.93 5.54
CA GLY A 72 -3.76 -36.26 6.94
C GLY A 72 -2.77 -35.70 7.97
N VAL A 73 -1.64 -35.11 7.55
CA VAL A 73 -0.63 -34.51 8.45
C VAL A 73 -0.54 -32.99 8.25
N GLY A 74 -0.73 -32.51 7.02
CA GLY A 74 -0.58 -31.10 6.68
C GLY A 74 0.80 -30.78 6.12
N TYR A 75 1.23 -29.54 6.30
CA TYR A 75 2.50 -29.03 5.82
C TYR A 75 3.48 -28.86 6.98
N ASP A 76 4.73 -29.25 6.77
CA ASP A 76 5.83 -28.89 7.66
C ASP A 76 6.10 -27.38 7.56
N VAL A 77 6.03 -26.68 8.70
CA VAL A 77 6.08 -25.22 8.76
C VAL A 77 7.48 -24.71 8.41
N GLU A 78 8.52 -25.22 9.04
CA GLU A 78 9.90 -24.76 8.80
C GLU A 78 10.34 -25.04 7.37
N TYR A 79 10.01 -26.23 6.87
CA TYR A 79 10.33 -26.62 5.50
C TYR A 79 9.61 -25.71 4.49
N LEU A 80 8.33 -25.39 4.69
CA LEU A 80 7.62 -24.45 3.83
C LEU A 80 8.16 -23.02 3.92
N VAL A 81 8.53 -22.54 5.11
CA VAL A 81 9.20 -21.22 5.27
C VAL A 81 10.45 -21.18 4.39
N TYR A 82 11.29 -22.22 4.45
CA TYR A 82 12.50 -22.31 3.65
C TYR A 82 12.19 -22.32 2.14
N GLN A 83 11.28 -23.19 1.69
CA GLN A 83 10.96 -23.31 0.25
C GLN A 83 10.38 -22.02 -0.31
N ILE A 84 9.43 -21.38 0.38
CA ILE A 84 8.82 -20.13 -0.09
C ILE A 84 9.85 -19.00 -0.07
N SER A 85 10.71 -18.93 0.95
CA SER A 85 11.80 -17.94 1.01
C SER A 85 12.77 -18.11 -0.15
N ARG A 86 13.14 -19.35 -0.48
CA ARG A 86 14.00 -19.66 -1.62
C ARG A 86 13.36 -19.25 -2.95
N GLU A 87 12.10 -19.60 -3.17
CA GLU A 87 11.38 -19.27 -4.41
C GLU A 87 11.14 -17.76 -4.57
N LEU A 88 10.99 -17.03 -3.46
CA LEU A 88 10.93 -15.56 -3.47
C LEU A 88 12.30 -14.88 -3.55
N GLY A 89 13.40 -15.65 -3.57
CA GLY A 89 14.75 -15.11 -3.57
C GLY A 89 15.16 -14.45 -2.25
N LEU A 90 14.47 -14.70 -1.14
CA LEU A 90 14.76 -14.10 0.17
C LEU A 90 15.89 -14.82 0.94
N THR A 91 16.60 -15.73 0.27
CA THR A 91 17.78 -16.44 0.81
C THR A 91 19.10 -15.71 0.50
N GLN A 92 19.01 -14.58 -0.21
CA GLN A 92 20.12 -13.69 -0.54
C GLN A 92 19.78 -12.27 -0.07
N ASP A 93 20.82 -11.46 0.14
CA ASP A 93 20.66 -10.05 0.44
C ASP A 93 20.40 -9.26 -0.83
N TRP A 94 19.32 -8.48 -0.82
CA TRP A 94 18.94 -7.52 -1.84
C TRP A 94 19.26 -6.11 -1.34
N PRO A 95 20.33 -5.47 -1.83
CA PRO A 95 20.66 -4.09 -1.48
C PRO A 95 19.61 -3.16 -2.07
N ILE A 96 18.99 -2.35 -1.22
CA ILE A 96 17.97 -1.38 -1.61
C ILE A 96 18.46 0.05 -1.40
N VAL A 97 18.11 0.94 -2.32
CA VAL A 97 18.26 2.40 -2.15
C VAL A 97 16.91 3.03 -1.92
N MET A 98 16.79 3.90 -0.92
CA MET A 98 15.57 4.68 -0.69
C MET A 98 15.80 6.14 -1.08
N VAL A 99 14.92 6.68 -1.92
CA VAL A 99 14.97 8.06 -2.38
C VAL A 99 13.77 8.83 -1.87
N GLY A 100 14.03 9.94 -1.17
CA GLY A 100 13.05 10.76 -0.46
C GLY A 100 12.91 10.32 0.99
N ILE A 101 13.67 10.92 1.89
CA ILE A 101 13.73 10.64 3.34
C ILE A 101 12.90 11.68 4.11
N GLY A 102 11.70 11.96 3.61
CA GLY A 102 10.66 12.63 4.38
C GLY A 102 10.05 11.71 5.44
N ASN A 103 8.85 12.04 5.94
CA ASN A 103 8.16 11.24 6.97
C ASN A 103 8.01 9.76 6.58
N LEU A 104 7.56 9.48 5.35
CA LEU A 104 7.35 8.11 4.87
C LEU A 104 8.68 7.38 4.66
N GLY A 105 9.64 8.00 3.96
CA GLY A 105 10.95 7.39 3.73
C GLY A 105 11.69 7.06 5.02
N ALA A 106 11.65 7.97 6.02
CA ALA A 106 12.22 7.71 7.33
C ALA A 106 11.51 6.58 8.09
N ALA A 107 10.17 6.50 8.01
CA ALA A 107 9.42 5.40 8.62
C ALA A 107 9.76 4.05 7.97
N LEU A 108 9.88 4.00 6.64
CA LEU A 108 10.28 2.81 5.89
C LEU A 108 11.73 2.40 6.21
N ALA A 109 12.66 3.34 6.32
CA ALA A 109 14.05 3.07 6.67
C ALA A 109 14.20 2.45 8.07
N ASN A 110 13.35 2.84 9.03
CA ASN A 110 13.33 2.28 10.39
C ASN A 110 12.51 0.99 10.50
N TYR A 111 11.92 0.49 9.40
CA TYR A 111 11.14 -0.73 9.44
C TYR A 111 12.05 -1.97 9.44
N GLY A 112 12.26 -2.55 10.64
CA GLY A 112 13.09 -3.75 10.81
C GLY A 112 12.63 -4.99 10.03
N GLY A 113 11.40 -4.99 9.49
CA GLY A 113 10.88 -6.09 8.69
C GLY A 113 11.49 -6.23 7.30
N PHE A 114 12.29 -5.26 6.83
CA PHE A 114 13.05 -5.39 5.58
C PHE A 114 14.28 -6.28 5.76
N ALA A 115 15.11 -5.98 6.76
CA ALA A 115 16.34 -6.73 7.01
C ALA A 115 16.06 -8.21 7.31
N SER A 116 15.02 -8.52 8.10
CA SER A 116 14.62 -9.90 8.40
C SER A 116 14.09 -10.70 7.19
N ARG A 117 13.86 -10.03 6.06
CA ARG A 117 13.38 -10.63 4.80
C ARG A 117 14.43 -10.56 3.69
N GLY A 118 15.69 -10.29 4.01
CA GLY A 118 16.77 -10.21 3.03
C GLY A 118 16.82 -8.89 2.25
N PHE A 119 16.10 -7.85 2.67
CA PHE A 119 16.19 -6.53 2.06
C PHE A 119 17.06 -5.62 2.92
N ARG A 120 18.31 -5.42 2.49
CA ARG A 120 19.28 -4.57 3.20
C ARG A 120 19.19 -3.14 2.68
N VAL A 121 18.87 -2.20 3.56
CA VAL A 121 18.96 -0.76 3.24
C VAL A 121 20.42 -0.38 3.06
N ALA A 122 20.84 -0.17 1.81
CA ALA A 122 22.23 0.13 1.48
C ALA A 122 22.51 1.63 1.51
N ALA A 123 21.55 2.44 1.09
CA ALA A 123 21.69 3.89 1.10
C ALA A 123 20.33 4.61 1.21
N LEU A 124 20.39 5.80 1.79
CA LEU A 124 19.28 6.72 1.94
C LEU A 124 19.64 8.01 1.20
N ILE A 125 18.75 8.48 0.32
CA ILE A 125 19.03 9.58 -0.60
C ILE A 125 17.95 10.66 -0.46
N ASP A 126 18.37 11.92 -0.34
CA ASP A 126 17.46 13.06 -0.37
C ASP A 126 18.02 14.21 -1.20
N ALA A 127 17.12 15.04 -1.73
CA ALA A 127 17.47 16.25 -2.47
C ALA A 127 17.49 17.49 -1.58
N ASP A 128 16.94 17.44 -0.35
CA ASP A 128 17.07 18.50 0.64
C ASP A 128 18.49 18.47 1.25
N PRO A 129 19.32 19.50 1.02
CA PRO A 129 20.66 19.57 1.62
C PRO A 129 20.63 19.54 3.16
N SER A 130 19.51 19.94 3.78
CA SER A 130 19.34 19.89 5.23
C SER A 130 19.30 18.46 5.76
N MET A 131 18.96 17.48 4.93
CA MET A 131 18.87 16.07 5.31
C MET A 131 20.22 15.36 5.23
N VAL A 132 21.12 15.82 4.37
CA VAL A 132 22.42 15.20 4.12
C VAL A 132 23.22 15.09 5.42
N GLY A 133 23.79 13.91 5.65
CA GLY A 133 24.58 13.56 6.84
C GLY A 133 23.75 13.21 8.08
N LYS A 134 22.45 13.52 8.13
CA LYS A 134 21.59 13.10 9.25
C LYS A 134 21.48 11.57 9.26
N PRO A 135 21.68 10.91 10.41
CA PRO A 135 21.49 9.47 10.51
C PRO A 135 20.00 9.14 10.59
N VAL A 136 19.55 8.21 9.75
CA VAL A 136 18.22 7.61 9.81
C VAL A 136 18.40 6.09 9.83
N ALA A 137 17.85 5.42 10.84
CA ALA A 137 18.11 4.00 11.09
C ALA A 137 19.61 3.64 11.17
N GLY A 138 20.45 4.59 11.61
CA GLY A 138 21.91 4.44 11.66
C GLY A 138 22.65 4.62 10.33
N ILE A 139 21.94 4.93 9.23
CA ILE A 139 22.53 5.16 7.90
C ILE A 139 22.51 6.67 7.62
N PRO A 140 23.64 7.30 7.24
CA PRO A 140 23.66 8.71 6.88
C PRO A 140 22.92 8.93 5.56
N VAL A 141 22.08 9.96 5.51
CA VAL A 141 21.44 10.39 4.26
C VAL A 141 22.50 11.02 3.35
N GLN A 142 22.53 10.61 2.09
CA GLN A 142 23.42 11.12 1.06
C GLN A 142 22.64 12.00 0.07
N PHE A 143 23.35 12.85 -0.66
CA PHE A 143 22.73 13.77 -1.59
C PHE A 143 22.36 13.07 -2.90
N ILE A 144 21.29 13.55 -3.54
CA ILE A 144 20.76 12.97 -4.77
C ILE A 144 21.75 12.99 -5.95
N ASP A 145 22.74 13.88 -5.96
CA ASP A 145 23.75 13.94 -7.03
C ASP A 145 24.72 12.74 -7.00
N ASP A 146 24.85 12.06 -5.86
CA ASP A 146 25.69 10.87 -5.72
C ASP A 146 24.97 9.56 -6.10
N LEU A 147 23.71 9.62 -6.54
CA LEU A 147 22.84 8.46 -6.71
C LEU A 147 23.46 7.34 -7.57
N GLU A 148 23.96 7.67 -8.76
CA GLU A 148 24.52 6.68 -9.70
C GLU A 148 25.75 5.99 -9.11
N ARG A 149 26.65 6.77 -8.50
CA ARG A 149 27.84 6.25 -7.82
C ARG A 149 27.44 5.31 -6.68
N ILE A 150 26.46 5.71 -5.86
CA ILE A 150 25.98 4.91 -4.74
C ILE A 150 25.36 3.58 -5.22
N ILE A 151 24.62 3.60 -6.33
CA ILE A 151 24.01 2.40 -6.92
C ILE A 151 25.11 1.41 -7.32
N GLU A 152 26.15 1.89 -8.01
CA GLU A 152 27.28 1.07 -8.44
C GLU A 152 28.08 0.53 -7.26
N ASP A 153 28.50 1.40 -6.34
CA ASP A 153 29.32 1.05 -5.16
C ASP A 153 28.65 -0.01 -4.26
N ASN A 154 27.31 0.00 -4.19
CA ASN A 154 26.55 -0.88 -3.28
C ASN A 154 25.89 -2.07 -3.99
N GLY A 155 25.99 -2.18 -5.32
CA GLY A 155 25.30 -3.22 -6.09
C GLY A 155 23.77 -3.17 -5.88
N VAL A 156 23.20 -1.97 -5.90
CA VAL A 156 21.77 -1.77 -5.63
C VAL A 156 20.92 -2.56 -6.63
N SER A 157 20.02 -3.38 -6.10
CA SER A 157 19.13 -4.21 -6.90
C SER A 157 17.71 -3.66 -6.99
N ILE A 158 17.27 -2.92 -5.96
CA ILE A 158 15.89 -2.40 -5.87
C ILE A 158 15.90 -0.92 -5.46
N GLY A 159 15.16 -0.10 -6.19
CA GLY A 159 14.92 1.30 -5.85
C GLY A 159 13.59 1.50 -5.16
N VAL A 160 13.56 2.23 -4.04
CA VAL A 160 12.33 2.65 -3.36
C VAL A 160 12.16 4.16 -3.54
N ILE A 161 11.05 4.59 -4.13
CA ILE A 161 10.74 5.99 -4.37
C ILE A 161 9.66 6.44 -3.39
N ALA A 162 10.02 7.31 -2.45
CA ALA A 162 9.13 7.93 -1.47
C ALA A 162 9.17 9.46 -1.56
N THR A 163 9.39 9.98 -2.77
CA THR A 163 9.43 11.43 -3.06
C THR A 163 8.04 12.01 -3.33
N PRO A 164 7.90 13.35 -3.34
CA PRO A 164 6.73 14.01 -3.92
C PRO A 164 6.52 13.60 -5.39
N ALA A 165 5.26 13.69 -5.87
CA ALA A 165 4.87 13.27 -7.21
C ALA A 165 5.70 13.93 -8.33
N GLY A 166 5.97 15.23 -8.21
CA GLY A 166 6.68 16.00 -9.24
C GLY A 166 8.14 15.57 -9.47
N ALA A 167 8.77 14.93 -8.47
CA ALA A 167 10.16 14.48 -8.56
C ALA A 167 10.28 12.98 -8.91
N ALA A 168 9.19 12.21 -8.77
CA ALA A 168 9.25 10.75 -8.79
C ALA A 168 9.70 10.18 -10.15
N GLN A 169 9.25 10.77 -11.27
CA GLN A 169 9.65 10.33 -12.60
C GLN A 169 11.15 10.55 -12.84
N GLN A 170 11.68 11.72 -12.48
CA GLN A 170 13.10 12.03 -12.63
C GLN A 170 13.98 11.07 -11.81
N VAL A 171 13.57 10.73 -10.60
CA VAL A 171 14.26 9.74 -9.77
C VAL A 171 14.19 8.35 -10.40
N CYS A 172 13.02 7.95 -10.92
CA CYS A 172 12.84 6.68 -11.61
C CYS A 172 13.77 6.57 -12.83
N ASP A 173 13.82 7.61 -13.67
CA ASP A 173 14.66 7.63 -14.87
C ASP A 173 16.14 7.46 -14.51
N ARG A 174 16.61 8.11 -13.44
CA ARG A 174 17.99 7.98 -12.94
C ARG A 174 18.30 6.59 -12.39
N LEU A 175 17.38 6.01 -11.61
CA LEU A 175 17.50 4.63 -11.12
C LEU A 175 17.64 3.64 -12.29
N VAL A 176 16.79 3.78 -13.30
CA VAL A 176 16.81 2.92 -14.51
C VAL A 176 18.08 3.13 -15.31
N ALA A 177 18.52 4.37 -15.50
CA ALA A 177 19.77 4.70 -16.20
C ALA A 177 21.01 4.11 -15.49
N ALA A 178 20.98 4.01 -14.17
CA ALA A 178 22.00 3.35 -13.35
C ALA A 178 21.88 1.82 -13.32
N GLY A 179 20.90 1.23 -14.03
CA GLY A 179 20.73 -0.22 -14.18
C GLY A 179 19.77 -0.87 -13.17
N VAL A 180 19.07 -0.10 -12.34
CA VAL A 180 18.05 -0.64 -11.43
C VAL A 180 16.77 -0.96 -12.20
N THR A 181 16.40 -2.24 -12.23
CA THR A 181 15.22 -2.72 -12.99
C THR A 181 14.01 -3.05 -12.12
N SER A 182 14.14 -3.00 -10.79
CA SER A 182 13.05 -3.26 -9.85
C SER A 182 12.79 -2.02 -8.99
N ILE A 183 11.57 -1.46 -9.07
CA ILE A 183 11.21 -0.22 -8.40
C ILE A 183 9.94 -0.39 -7.57
N LEU A 184 10.00 0.00 -6.30
CA LEU A 184 8.86 0.14 -5.40
C LEU A 184 8.49 1.61 -5.29
N ASN A 185 7.33 1.99 -5.82
CA ASN A 185 6.88 3.37 -5.91
C ASN A 185 5.78 3.68 -4.87
N PHE A 186 6.08 4.55 -3.92
CA PHE A 186 5.13 5.14 -2.98
C PHE A 186 4.68 6.55 -3.37
N ALA A 187 5.30 7.16 -4.40
CA ALA A 187 4.86 8.47 -4.86
C ALA A 187 3.44 8.37 -5.45
N PRO A 188 2.57 9.39 -5.23
CA PRO A 188 1.19 9.36 -5.70
C PRO A 188 1.10 9.73 -7.19
N THR A 189 1.88 9.01 -8.02
CA THR A 189 1.90 9.17 -9.48
C THR A 189 2.19 7.82 -10.14
N VAL A 190 1.79 7.69 -11.40
CA VAL A 190 2.16 6.55 -12.25
C VAL A 190 3.48 6.89 -12.94
N LEU A 191 4.43 5.96 -12.89
CA LEU A 191 5.73 6.12 -13.51
C LEU A 191 5.71 5.52 -14.93
N SER A 192 6.35 6.19 -15.87
CA SER A 192 6.64 5.64 -17.19
C SER A 192 8.01 4.97 -17.14
N VAL A 193 8.10 3.70 -17.55
CA VAL A 193 9.35 2.94 -17.56
C VAL A 193 9.51 2.17 -18.87
N PRO A 194 10.75 1.88 -19.30
CA PRO A 194 10.99 1.04 -20.48
C PRO A 194 10.64 -0.43 -20.21
N ASP A 195 10.53 -1.21 -21.28
CA ASP A 195 10.34 -2.65 -21.21
C ASP A 195 11.46 -3.32 -20.38
N GLY A 196 11.10 -4.27 -19.53
CA GLY A 196 12.03 -4.99 -18.66
C GLY A 196 12.31 -4.32 -17.31
N VAL A 197 11.65 -3.20 -17.00
CA VAL A 197 11.64 -2.59 -15.67
C VAL A 197 10.32 -2.89 -14.97
N ASP A 198 10.40 -3.52 -13.81
CA ASP A 198 9.25 -3.84 -12.98
C ASP A 198 8.98 -2.73 -11.96
N VAL A 199 7.78 -2.15 -12.00
CA VAL A 199 7.33 -1.14 -11.04
C VAL A 199 6.16 -1.67 -10.23
N ARG A 200 6.33 -1.75 -8.91
CA ARG A 200 5.22 -1.98 -7.97
C ARG A 200 4.81 -0.67 -7.33
N LYS A 201 3.57 -0.24 -7.59
CA LYS A 201 2.96 0.92 -6.92
C LYS A 201 2.33 0.49 -5.59
N VAL A 202 2.56 1.26 -4.53
CA VAL A 202 1.84 1.15 -3.25
C VAL A 202 1.08 2.45 -3.00
N ASP A 203 -0.24 2.34 -2.90
CA ASP A 203 -1.13 3.48 -2.66
C ASP A 203 -2.08 3.18 -1.50
N LEU A 204 -1.65 3.55 -0.30
CA LEU A 204 -2.42 3.31 0.92
C LEU A 204 -3.79 4.02 0.91
N SER A 205 -3.92 5.10 0.13
CA SER A 205 -5.18 5.85 0.04
C SER A 205 -6.24 5.07 -0.72
N ILE A 206 -5.85 4.37 -1.79
CA ILE A 206 -6.75 3.50 -2.56
C ILE A 206 -7.26 2.35 -1.67
N GLU A 207 -6.39 1.75 -0.87
CA GLU A 207 -6.78 0.68 0.07
C GLU A 207 -7.82 1.18 1.09
N LEU A 208 -7.63 2.38 1.64
CA LEU A 208 -8.61 2.99 2.56
C LEU A 208 -9.93 3.33 1.87
N GLN A 209 -9.92 3.76 0.60
CA GLN A 209 -11.15 4.00 -0.17
C GLN A 209 -11.96 2.71 -0.38
N ILE A 210 -11.27 1.60 -0.65
CA ILE A 210 -11.92 0.28 -0.75
C ILE A 210 -12.57 -0.11 0.58
N LEU A 211 -11.87 0.10 1.70
CA LEU A 211 -12.44 -0.14 3.02
C LEU A 211 -13.64 0.77 3.31
N ALA A 212 -13.56 2.06 2.96
CA ALA A 212 -14.65 3.00 3.13
C ALA A 212 -15.91 2.57 2.35
N PHE A 213 -15.74 2.05 1.12
CA PHE A 213 -16.85 1.50 0.34
C PHE A 213 -17.52 0.30 1.06
N HIS A 214 -16.74 -0.61 1.63
CA HIS A 214 -17.29 -1.74 2.38
C HIS A 214 -18.01 -1.30 3.66
N GLU A 215 -17.44 -0.35 4.40
CA GLU A 215 -18.08 0.20 5.60
C GLU A 215 -19.40 0.90 5.28
N GLN A 216 -19.45 1.66 4.17
CA GLN A 216 -20.71 2.27 3.71
C GLN A 216 -21.78 1.22 3.39
N ARG A 217 -21.41 0.09 2.79
CA ARG A 217 -22.37 -0.99 2.48
C ARG A 217 -22.86 -1.71 3.72
N LYS A 218 -21.98 -2.01 4.68
CA LYS A 218 -22.38 -2.59 5.97
C LYS A 218 -23.38 -1.68 6.69
N ALA A 219 -23.10 -0.37 6.73
CA ALA A 219 -24.01 0.61 7.33
C ALA A 219 -25.35 0.74 6.58
N GLY A 220 -25.33 0.63 5.24
CA GLY A 220 -26.53 0.61 4.42
C GLY A 220 -27.39 -0.65 4.58
N ASP A 221 -26.75 -1.81 4.74
CA ASP A 221 -27.41 -3.09 4.99
C ASP A 221 -28.02 -3.13 6.41
N GLU A 222 -27.38 -2.52 7.41
CA GLU A 222 -27.98 -2.35 8.75
C GLU A 222 -29.14 -1.33 8.76
N ALA A 223 -29.05 -0.25 7.98
CA ALA A 223 -30.17 0.69 7.81
C ALA A 223 -31.36 0.08 7.03
N GLY A 224 -31.12 -0.90 6.16
CA GLY A 224 -32.16 -1.66 5.46
C GLY A 224 -32.78 -2.80 6.27
N ALA A 225 -32.11 -3.28 7.32
CA ALA A 225 -32.60 -4.34 8.21
C ALA A 225 -33.59 -3.84 9.29
N VAL A 226 -33.69 -2.52 9.51
CA VAL A 226 -34.71 -1.92 10.38
C VAL A 226 -35.91 -1.48 9.53
N LEU A 227 -36.62 -2.44 8.94
CA LEU A 227 -38.00 -2.22 8.51
C LEU A 227 -38.91 -2.60 9.69
N PRO A 228 -39.77 -1.69 10.19
CA PRO A 228 -40.73 -2.06 11.21
C PRO A 228 -41.66 -3.15 10.65
N ASP A 229 -41.87 -4.20 11.45
CA ASP A 229 -42.76 -5.31 11.14
C ASP A 229 -44.10 -4.77 10.60
N ALA A 230 -44.41 -5.11 9.35
CA ALA A 230 -45.64 -4.70 8.68
C ALA A 230 -46.90 -5.15 9.44
N ALA A 231 -46.78 -6.14 10.34
CA ALA A 231 -47.86 -6.54 11.24
C ALA A 231 -48.11 -5.50 12.36
N ALA A 232 -47.07 -4.88 12.91
CA ALA A 232 -47.19 -3.87 13.96
C ALA A 232 -47.80 -2.56 13.44
N VAL A 233 -47.45 -2.16 12.21
CA VAL A 233 -48.01 -0.96 11.56
C VAL A 233 -49.50 -1.14 11.21
N ARG A 234 -49.91 -2.36 10.82
CA ARG A 234 -51.33 -2.67 10.55
C ARG A 234 -52.17 -2.75 11.83
N ALA A 235 -51.61 -3.22 12.94
CA ALA A 235 -52.30 -3.28 14.23
C ALA A 235 -52.54 -1.87 14.81
N ALA A 236 -51.58 -0.95 14.68
CA ALA A 236 -51.72 0.42 15.15
C ALA A 236 -52.76 1.23 14.34
N ALA A 237 -52.81 1.03 13.02
CA ALA A 237 -53.80 1.70 12.16
C ALA A 237 -55.24 1.20 12.40
N ALA A 238 -55.42 -0.09 12.72
CA ALA A 238 -56.75 -0.65 13.05
C ALA A 238 -57.28 -0.12 14.40
N ALA A 239 -56.41 0.09 15.39
CA ALA A 239 -56.80 0.65 16.68
C ALA A 239 -57.21 2.13 16.60
N ALA A 240 -56.57 2.93 15.73
CA ALA A 240 -56.89 4.34 15.54
C ALA A 240 -58.21 4.57 14.77
N SER A 241 -58.66 3.60 13.97
CA SER A 241 -59.93 3.67 13.23
C SER A 241 -61.17 3.39 14.08
N ALA A 242 -61.02 2.85 15.30
CA ALA A 242 -62.14 2.40 16.14
C ALA A 242 -62.59 3.44 17.18
N ALA A 243 -61.95 4.61 17.25
CA ALA A 243 -62.23 5.62 18.28
C ALA A 243 -62.40 7.03 17.69
N ALA A 244 -63.53 7.27 17.03
CA ALA A 244 -64.09 8.62 16.89
C ALA A 244 -65.64 8.56 16.80
N PRO A 245 -66.39 9.26 17.67
CA PRO A 245 -67.84 9.39 17.57
C PRO A 245 -68.25 10.54 16.63
N ALA A 246 -69.49 10.45 16.14
CA ALA A 246 -70.10 11.30 15.12
C ALA A 246 -70.82 12.56 15.67
N THR A 247 -71.15 13.47 14.73
CA THR A 247 -72.09 14.63 14.75
C THR A 247 -71.50 15.97 15.21
N ALA A 248 -71.72 17.14 14.57
CA ALA A 248 -72.74 17.59 13.61
C ALA A 248 -72.22 18.72 12.68
N ALA A 249 -72.93 18.97 11.57
CA ALA A 249 -72.74 20.06 10.60
C ALA A 249 -73.56 21.33 10.97
N PRO A 250 -73.67 22.39 10.11
CA PRO A 250 -72.64 23.25 9.49
C PRO A 250 -72.97 24.76 9.68
N THR A 251 -72.08 25.68 9.26
CA THR A 251 -72.47 26.96 8.59
C THR A 251 -71.29 27.58 7.85
N ALA A 252 -71.60 28.26 6.73
CA ALA A 252 -70.71 28.79 5.71
C ALA A 252 -70.68 30.33 5.71
N VAL A 253 -69.54 30.93 5.34
CA VAL A 253 -69.32 32.18 4.55
C VAL A 253 -67.79 32.36 4.42
N ASP A 254 -67.16 32.28 3.24
CA ASP A 254 -67.11 33.17 2.05
C ASP A 254 -65.85 34.06 2.02
N ALA A 255 -65.36 34.23 0.79
CA ALA A 255 -64.46 35.26 0.26
C ALA A 255 -62.94 35.17 0.50
N GLY A 256 -62.22 34.82 -0.57
CA GLY A 256 -61.61 35.89 -1.37
C GLY A 256 -60.08 35.95 -1.47
N ALA A 257 -59.63 36.03 -2.73
CA ALA A 257 -58.46 36.73 -3.25
C ALA A 257 -57.10 36.00 -3.32
N ASP A 258 -56.89 35.53 -4.54
CA ASP A 258 -55.67 35.42 -5.35
C ASP A 258 -54.68 36.60 -5.23
N ALA A 259 -53.37 36.31 -5.32
CA ALA A 259 -52.36 37.11 -6.05
C ALA A 259 -50.92 36.55 -5.86
N GLY A 260 -50.41 35.90 -6.91
CA GLY A 260 -49.37 36.47 -7.77
C GLY A 260 -47.98 36.87 -7.22
N THR A 261 -46.99 36.03 -7.58
CA THR A 261 -45.75 36.33 -8.34
C THR A 261 -44.67 37.32 -7.86
N ALA A 262 -43.42 36.80 -7.92
CA ALA A 262 -42.24 37.32 -8.64
C ALA A 262 -41.07 38.02 -7.87
N ALA A 263 -39.89 37.39 -8.04
CA ALA A 263 -38.65 37.94 -8.62
C ALA A 263 -37.52 38.58 -7.76
N ALA A 264 -36.30 38.24 -8.23
CA ALA A 264 -35.04 39.02 -8.27
C ALA A 264 -34.26 39.24 -6.96
N ALA A 265 -32.94 39.46 -6.91
CA ALA A 265 -31.75 39.31 -7.77
C ALA A 265 -30.53 39.85 -6.98
N GLY A 266 -29.30 39.42 -7.30
CA GLY A 266 -28.03 40.15 -7.03
C GLY A 266 -27.53 40.16 -5.55
N THR A 267 -26.26 40.36 -5.20
CA THR A 267 -25.07 40.94 -5.87
C THR A 267 -23.82 40.76 -4.97
N GLY A 268 -22.62 40.71 -5.58
CA GLY A 268 -21.36 41.40 -5.17
C GLY A 268 -20.53 40.78 -4.02
N ALA A 269 -19.21 40.52 -4.09
CA ALA A 269 -18.01 41.22 -4.61
C ALA A 269 -17.11 41.78 -3.47
N GLY A 270 -15.79 41.52 -3.57
CA GLY A 270 -14.68 42.28 -2.94
C GLY A 270 -13.93 41.56 -1.79
N THR A 271 -12.61 41.68 -1.54
CA THR A 271 -11.39 42.08 -2.26
C THR A 271 -10.23 42.11 -1.24
N GLY A 272 -9.01 41.69 -1.66
CA GLY A 272 -7.69 42.23 -1.23
C GLY A 272 -7.11 41.81 0.14
N THR A 273 -5.80 41.91 0.46
CA THR A 273 -4.52 42.15 -0.27
C THR A 273 -3.36 42.15 0.76
N GLY A 274 -2.16 41.73 0.35
CA GLY A 274 -0.83 42.19 0.83
C GLY A 274 -0.22 41.56 2.10
N ALA A 275 1.09 41.54 2.39
CA ALA A 275 2.38 41.61 1.68
C ALA A 275 3.50 41.72 2.75
N GLY A 276 4.70 41.13 2.54
CA GLY A 276 5.98 41.78 2.90
C GLY A 276 6.94 41.18 3.96
N THR A 277 8.14 40.74 3.48
CA THR A 277 9.54 40.97 3.98
C THR A 277 9.99 40.43 5.36
N GLY A 278 11.22 39.96 5.66
CA GLY A 278 12.56 39.93 5.02
C GLY A 278 13.69 40.12 6.09
N ALA A 279 14.90 39.56 5.86
CA ALA A 279 16.19 39.65 6.63
C ALA A 279 16.44 38.57 7.72
N GLY A 280 17.60 37.89 7.86
CA GLY A 280 18.94 38.00 7.27
C GLY A 280 19.98 38.47 8.30
N ARG A 281 20.80 37.56 8.87
CA ARG A 281 22.10 37.88 9.51
C ARG A 281 23.02 36.65 9.62
N LYS A 282 24.31 36.94 9.51
CA LYS A 282 25.49 36.12 9.22
C LYS A 282 26.32 35.91 10.50
N GLY A 283 27.03 34.78 10.62
CA GLY A 283 28.03 34.50 11.68
C GLY A 283 29.34 35.30 11.51
N PRO A 284 30.32 35.09 12.41
CA PRO A 284 31.56 34.42 11.97
C PRO A 284 32.28 33.52 13.01
N ASP A 285 33.08 32.60 12.46
CA ASP A 285 34.41 32.07 12.85
C ASP A 285 34.76 31.61 14.29
N GLY A 286 35.44 30.46 14.36
CA GLY A 286 36.45 30.19 15.40
C GLY A 286 36.69 28.73 15.79
N ASP A 287 37.82 28.17 15.32
CA ASP A 287 38.70 27.18 15.97
C ASP A 287 38.39 25.67 16.00
N VAL A 288 39.05 24.98 15.05
CA VAL A 288 39.76 23.69 15.23
C VAL A 288 41.10 23.96 15.93
N PRO A 289 41.70 23.03 16.74
CA PRO A 289 42.37 21.87 16.14
C PRO A 289 42.54 20.58 16.99
N ALA A 290 42.89 19.51 16.23
CA ALA A 290 43.94 18.52 16.52
C ALA A 290 43.70 17.24 17.38
N VAL A 291 43.85 16.09 16.68
CA VAL A 291 44.79 14.97 16.97
C VAL A 291 44.42 13.93 18.06
N MET A 292 44.04 12.72 17.57
CA MET A 292 44.52 11.31 17.81
C MET A 292 45.21 10.90 19.14
N PRO A 293 45.48 9.58 19.39
CA PRO A 293 44.60 8.39 19.36
C PRO A 293 44.84 7.46 20.60
N ALA A 294 44.07 6.39 20.72
CA ALA A 294 44.50 5.05 21.16
C ALA A 294 43.42 4.02 20.81
#